data_AF-A0A3B0ZBF2-F1
#
_entry.id   AF-A0A3B0ZBF2-F1
#
_cell.length_a   1.000
_cell.length_b   1.000
_cell.length_c   1.000
_cell.angle_alpha   90.00
_cell.angle_beta   90.00
_cell.angle_gamma   90.00
#
_symmetry.space_group_name_H-M   'P 1'
#
loop_
_entity.id
_entity.type
_entity.pdbx_description
1 polymer ?
#
loop_
_entity_poly.entity_id
_entity_poly.type
_entity_poly.pdbx_seq_one_letter_code
_entity_poly.pdbx_strand_id
1 'polypeptide(L)'
;MQDHEFYADPTVFDHWQSRVGNWFCGCSRKLCPYGWALAFTMMAALFALTAVGVLGWVLVSQIAGEGQVAWNQSMAQAITIMMALLACQAMLQQALRSWPSGVVIPRRLRRLIRLCGWDVPARSCPRRRSHSRQSVTHKTAATPSREDVLAFFAGVRAAGINVAIARALFGAGVRTSRQLCAASDERLLAIRCVGPATLHKLRSHFGSP
;
A
#
# COMPACT_ATOMS: atom_id res chain seq x y z
N MET A 1 -51.59 0.88 30.92
CA MET A 1 -50.45 1.09 29.99
C MET A 1 -49.85 -0.28 29.77
N GLN A 2 -50.23 -0.94 28.68
CA GLN A 2 -49.82 -2.32 28.37
C GLN A 2 -48.75 -2.27 27.29
N ASP A 3 -47.62 -2.84 27.64
CA ASP A 3 -46.38 -2.89 26.91
C ASP A 3 -46.58 -3.55 25.54
N HIS A 4 -46.49 -2.75 24.48
CA HIS A 4 -46.41 -3.24 23.11
C HIS A 4 -44.97 -3.68 22.81
N GLU A 5 -44.50 -4.73 23.49
CA GLU A 5 -43.24 -5.44 23.22
C GLU A 5 -43.38 -6.49 22.11
N PHE A 6 -44.43 -6.40 21.27
CA PHE A 6 -44.73 -7.39 20.22
C PHE A 6 -43.76 -7.35 19.02
N TYR A 7 -42.77 -6.45 19.03
CA TYR A 7 -41.72 -6.32 18.01
C TYR A 7 -40.31 -6.57 18.54
N ALA A 8 -40.15 -7.08 19.77
CA ALA A 8 -38.83 -7.30 20.37
C ALA A 8 -38.12 -8.56 19.83
N ASP A 9 -38.84 -9.49 19.20
CA ASP A 9 -38.23 -10.70 18.68
C ASP A 9 -37.60 -10.47 17.29
N PRO A 10 -36.28 -10.71 17.14
CA PRO A 10 -35.58 -10.52 15.88
C PRO A 10 -36.22 -11.40 14.81
N THR A 11 -36.54 -10.78 13.68
CA THR A 11 -37.16 -11.49 12.57
C THR A 11 -36.15 -12.46 11.93
N VAL A 12 -36.65 -13.45 11.20
CA VAL A 12 -35.80 -14.34 10.38
C VAL A 12 -34.91 -13.54 9.41
N PHE A 13 -35.39 -12.36 8.98
CA PHE A 13 -34.64 -11.43 8.17
C PHE A 13 -33.43 -10.84 8.91
N ASP A 14 -33.57 -10.47 10.18
CA ASP A 14 -32.48 -9.94 11.01
C ASP A 14 -31.37 -11.00 11.23
N HIS A 15 -31.76 -12.25 11.46
CA HIS A 15 -30.80 -13.36 11.56
C HIS A 15 -30.06 -13.61 10.25
N TRP A 16 -30.77 -13.56 9.12
CA TRP A 16 -30.15 -13.70 7.81
C TRP A 16 -29.20 -12.53 7.50
N GLN A 17 -29.65 -11.29 7.72
CA GLN A 17 -28.85 -10.08 7.52
C GLN A 17 -27.60 -10.06 8.40
N SER A 18 -27.72 -10.44 9.68
CA SER A 18 -26.58 -10.56 10.59
C SER A 18 -25.59 -11.63 10.12
N ARG A 19 -26.07 -12.77 9.63
CA ARG A 19 -25.22 -13.85 9.12
C ARG A 19 -24.48 -13.43 7.85
N VAL A 20 -25.18 -12.80 6.91
CA VAL A 20 -24.59 -12.29 5.66
C VAL A 20 -23.62 -11.15 5.96
N GLY A 21 -23.97 -10.23 6.85
CA GLY A 21 -23.13 -9.12 7.28
C GLY A 21 -21.84 -9.59 7.96
N ASN A 22 -21.94 -10.52 8.91
CA ASN A 22 -20.78 -11.08 9.60
C ASN A 22 -19.89 -11.88 8.65
N TRP A 23 -20.49 -12.63 7.71
CA TRP A 23 -19.74 -13.32 6.67
C TRP A 23 -19.01 -12.33 5.75
N PHE A 24 -19.69 -11.28 5.29
CA PHE A 24 -19.10 -10.26 4.44
C PHE A 24 -18.01 -9.46 5.15
N CYS A 25 -18.20 -9.07 6.41
CA CYS A 25 -17.19 -8.41 7.24
C CYS A 25 -15.99 -9.32 7.55
N GLY A 26 -16.22 -10.60 7.78
CA GLY A 26 -15.16 -11.59 7.96
C GLY A 26 -14.33 -11.80 6.70
N CYS A 27 -15.01 -11.90 5.55
CA CYS A 27 -14.36 -11.97 4.24
C CYS A 27 -13.62 -10.68 3.91
N SER A 28 -14.22 -9.50 4.11
CA SER A 28 -13.60 -8.21 3.79
C SER A 28 -12.34 -7.93 4.62
N ARG A 29 -12.33 -8.32 5.91
CA ARG A 29 -11.12 -8.23 6.75
C ARG A 29 -9.99 -9.12 6.24
N LYS A 30 -10.30 -10.32 5.75
CA LYS A 30 -9.31 -11.23 5.14
C LYS A 30 -8.84 -10.75 3.76
N LEU A 31 -9.68 -10.01 3.03
CA LEU A 31 -9.40 -9.43 1.72
C LEU A 31 -8.72 -8.06 1.80
N CYS A 32 -8.78 -7.37 2.96
CA CYS A 32 -8.16 -6.07 3.20
C CYS A 32 -6.68 -5.98 2.74
N PRO A 33 -5.79 -6.95 3.01
CA PRO A 33 -4.42 -6.89 2.49
C PRO A 33 -4.32 -7.03 0.96
N TYR A 34 -5.38 -7.50 0.30
CA TYR A 34 -5.48 -7.65 -1.16
C TYR A 34 -6.40 -6.62 -1.81
N GLY A 35 -6.95 -5.66 -1.06
CA GLY A 35 -8.03 -4.79 -1.54
C GLY A 35 -7.70 -4.09 -2.86
N TRP A 36 -6.50 -3.49 -2.93
CA TRP A 36 -6.02 -2.84 -4.16
C TRP A 36 -5.75 -3.83 -5.30
N ALA A 37 -5.08 -4.95 -5.02
CA ALA A 37 -4.81 -5.96 -6.04
C ALA A 37 -6.12 -6.54 -6.62
N LEU A 38 -7.13 -6.75 -5.79
CA LEU A 38 -8.47 -7.19 -6.20
C LEU A 38 -9.21 -6.13 -7.00
N ALA A 39 -9.17 -4.86 -6.57
CA ALA A 39 -9.79 -3.77 -7.31
C ALA A 39 -9.19 -3.63 -8.72
N PHE A 40 -7.86 -3.64 -8.83
CA PHE A 40 -7.17 -3.54 -10.12
C PHE A 40 -7.39 -4.78 -11.00
N THR A 41 -7.44 -5.99 -10.43
CA THR A 41 -7.76 -7.20 -11.21
C THR A 41 -9.20 -7.22 -11.71
N MET A 42 -10.16 -6.80 -10.88
CA MET A 42 -11.56 -6.63 -11.30
C MET A 42 -11.67 -5.62 -12.45
N MET A 43 -11.00 -4.47 -12.33
CA MET A 43 -11.00 -3.46 -13.38
C MET A 43 -10.34 -3.98 -14.68
N ALA A 44 -9.23 -4.71 -14.58
CA ALA A 44 -8.60 -5.35 -15.72
C ALA A 44 -9.53 -6.37 -16.40
N ALA A 45 -10.27 -7.16 -15.62
CA ALA A 45 -11.25 -8.11 -16.14
C ALA A 45 -12.38 -7.41 -16.90
N LEU A 46 -12.86 -6.26 -16.40
CA LEU A 46 -13.85 -5.44 -17.11
C LEU A 46 -13.31 -4.97 -18.47
N PHE A 47 -12.08 -4.46 -18.53
CA PHE A 47 -11.47 -4.05 -19.81
C PHE A 47 -11.24 -5.21 -20.77
N ALA A 48 -10.89 -6.39 -20.27
CA ALA A 48 -10.77 -7.59 -21.10
C ALA A 48 -12.13 -8.01 -21.66
N LEU A 49 -13.19 -7.97 -20.84
CA LEU A 49 -14.56 -8.30 -21.27
C LEU A 49 -15.07 -7.31 -22.32
N THR A 50 -14.81 -6.02 -22.16
CA THR A 50 -15.19 -5.02 -23.19
C THR A 50 -14.44 -5.25 -24.49
N ALA A 51 -13.14 -5.55 -24.45
CA ALA A 51 -12.36 -5.88 -25.64
C ALA A 51 -12.91 -7.13 -26.38
N VAL A 52 -13.21 -8.20 -25.63
CA VAL A 52 -13.79 -9.43 -26.18
C VAL A 52 -15.20 -9.19 -26.72
N GLY A 53 -16.02 -8.39 -26.02
CA GLY A 53 -17.37 -8.02 -26.47
C GLY A 53 -17.34 -7.24 -27.79
N VAL A 54 -16.48 -6.23 -27.90
CA VAL A 54 -16.28 -5.47 -29.14
C VAL A 54 -15.77 -6.37 -30.25
N LEU A 55 -14.77 -7.22 -29.99
CA LEU A 55 -14.24 -8.15 -30.98
C LEU A 55 -15.31 -9.15 -31.47
N GLY A 56 -16.08 -9.72 -30.55
CA GLY A 56 -17.17 -10.64 -30.88
C GLY A 56 -18.25 -9.97 -31.71
N TRP A 57 -18.63 -8.74 -31.36
CA TRP A 57 -19.57 -7.93 -32.15
C TRP A 57 -19.04 -7.70 -33.57
N VAL A 58 -17.76 -7.34 -33.72
CA VAL A 58 -17.13 -7.14 -35.04
C VAL A 58 -17.18 -8.42 -35.86
N LEU A 59 -16.81 -9.57 -35.27
CA LEU A 59 -16.85 -10.86 -35.97
C LEU A 59 -18.27 -11.23 -36.41
N VAL A 60 -19.28 -11.01 -35.57
CA VAL A 60 -20.69 -11.28 -35.91
C VAL A 60 -21.16 -10.37 -37.05
N SER A 61 -20.84 -9.07 -37.01
CA SER A 61 -21.19 -8.13 -38.09
C SER A 61 -20.56 -8.51 -39.44
N GLN A 62 -19.32 -9.03 -39.43
CA GLN A 62 -18.66 -9.50 -40.65
C GLN A 62 -19.34 -10.74 -41.24
N ILE A 63 -19.78 -11.68 -40.39
CA ILE A 63 -20.47 -12.90 -40.84
C ILE A 63 -21.88 -12.59 -41.36
N ALA A 64 -22.56 -11.61 -40.77
CA ALA A 64 -23.91 -11.20 -41.18
C ALA A 64 -23.96 -10.55 -42.58
N GLY A 65 -22.82 -10.28 -43.21
CA GLY A 65 -22.77 -9.66 -44.53
C GLY A 65 -23.26 -8.21 -44.51
N GLU A 66 -23.33 -7.57 -43.34
CA GLU A 66 -23.46 -6.12 -43.21
C GLU A 66 -22.17 -5.51 -43.76
N GLY A 67 -22.24 -5.26 -45.07
CA GLY A 67 -21.11 -4.98 -45.92
C GLY A 67 -20.30 -3.79 -45.46
N GLN A 68 -19.00 -3.89 -45.72
CA GLN A 68 -18.12 -2.75 -45.91
C GLN A 68 -18.25 -1.71 -44.80
N VAL A 69 -18.07 -2.15 -43.54
CA VAL A 69 -17.81 -1.26 -42.41
C VAL A 69 -16.81 -0.24 -42.89
N ALA A 70 -17.24 1.03 -42.99
CA ALA A 70 -16.41 2.11 -43.49
C ALA A 70 -15.04 2.00 -42.80
N TRP A 71 -13.95 2.07 -43.56
CA TRP A 71 -12.59 1.84 -43.05
C TRP A 71 -12.29 2.63 -41.75
N ASN A 72 -12.91 3.80 -41.61
CA ASN A 72 -12.87 4.61 -40.39
C ASN A 72 -13.44 3.89 -39.14
N GLN A 73 -14.55 3.16 -39.29
CA GLN A 73 -15.20 2.44 -38.19
C GLN A 73 -14.44 1.17 -37.81
N SER A 74 -13.88 0.43 -38.77
CA SER A 74 -13.02 -0.73 -38.46
C SER A 74 -11.73 -0.30 -37.76
N MET A 75 -11.14 0.84 -38.17
CA MET A 75 -10.00 1.44 -37.50
C MET A 75 -10.36 1.90 -36.07
N ALA A 76 -11.50 2.55 -35.87
CA ALA A 76 -11.97 2.94 -34.54
C ALA A 76 -12.19 1.73 -33.61
N GLN A 77 -12.73 0.63 -34.13
CA GLN A 77 -12.91 -0.62 -33.38
C GLN A 77 -11.55 -1.23 -33.01
N ALA A 78 -10.61 -1.30 -33.96
CA ALA A 78 -9.26 -1.78 -33.71
C ALA A 78 -8.53 -0.95 -32.63
N ILE A 79 -8.61 0.38 -32.72
CA ILE A 79 -8.04 1.30 -31.70
C ILE A 79 -8.70 1.06 -30.35
N THR A 80 -10.03 0.89 -30.30
CA THR A 80 -10.76 0.65 -29.06
C THR A 80 -10.32 -0.65 -28.40
N ILE A 81 -10.18 -1.74 -29.17
CA ILE A 81 -9.68 -3.02 -28.69
C ILE A 81 -8.25 -2.87 -28.16
N MET A 82 -7.36 -2.21 -28.91
CA MET A 82 -5.97 -1.97 -28.50
C MET A 82 -5.89 -1.16 -27.20
N MET A 83 -6.67 -0.08 -27.08
CA MET A 83 -6.72 0.74 -25.87
C MET A 83 -7.27 -0.03 -24.67
N ALA A 84 -8.30 -0.85 -24.85
CA ALA A 84 -8.85 -1.69 -23.79
C ALA A 84 -7.82 -2.75 -23.33
N LEU A 85 -7.09 -3.37 -24.26
CA LEU A 85 -6.02 -4.32 -23.94
C LEU A 85 -4.84 -3.64 -23.22
N LEU A 86 -4.43 -2.45 -23.65
CA LEU A 86 -3.40 -1.66 -22.97
C LEU A 86 -3.83 -1.26 -21.56
N ALA A 87 -5.08 -0.82 -21.38
CA ALA A 87 -5.63 -0.51 -20.08
C ALA A 87 -5.67 -1.75 -19.16
N CYS A 88 -6.09 -2.90 -19.70
CA CYS A 88 -6.07 -4.18 -19.00
C CYS A 88 -4.65 -4.54 -18.54
N GLN A 89 -3.65 -4.44 -19.43
CA GLN A 89 -2.25 -4.67 -19.10
C GLN A 89 -1.75 -3.73 -18.00
N ALA A 90 -2.02 -2.42 -18.11
CA ALA A 90 -1.61 -1.44 -17.12
C ALA A 90 -2.22 -1.73 -15.74
N MET A 91 -3.50 -2.09 -15.69
CA MET A 91 -4.19 -2.45 -14.45
C MET A 91 -3.64 -3.75 -13.85
N LEU A 92 -3.34 -4.77 -14.66
CA LEU A 92 -2.69 -5.99 -14.18
C LEU A 92 -1.30 -5.70 -13.62
N GLN A 93 -0.53 -4.82 -14.23
CA GLN A 93 0.77 -4.37 -13.68
C GLN A 93 0.59 -3.63 -12.35
N GLN A 94 -0.42 -2.76 -12.23
CA GLN A 94 -0.73 -2.08 -10.96
C GLN A 94 -1.20 -3.08 -9.87
N ALA A 95 -1.98 -4.09 -10.25
CA ALA A 95 -2.37 -5.18 -9.35
C ALA A 95 -1.15 -5.95 -8.83
N LEU A 96 -0.17 -6.22 -9.69
CA LEU A 96 1.08 -6.89 -9.30
C LEU A 96 1.96 -6.01 -8.42
N ARG A 97 2.02 -4.69 -8.68
CA ARG A 97 2.76 -3.73 -7.86
C ARG A 97 2.14 -3.53 -6.48
N SER A 98 0.81 -3.60 -6.40
CA SER A 98 0.06 -3.51 -5.14
C SER A 98 -0.05 -4.86 -4.41
N TRP A 99 0.60 -5.91 -4.91
CA TRP A 99 0.58 -7.22 -4.27
C TRP A 99 1.23 -7.17 -2.87
N PRO A 100 0.59 -7.73 -1.83
CA PRO A 100 1.11 -7.67 -0.47
C PRO A 100 2.45 -8.40 -0.35
N SER A 101 3.45 -7.73 0.22
CA SER A 101 4.84 -8.20 0.32
C SER A 101 5.02 -9.45 1.19
N GLY A 102 4.04 -9.79 2.03
CA GLY A 102 4.04 -10.98 2.89
C GLY A 102 3.52 -12.26 2.22
N VAL A 103 2.93 -12.18 1.02
CA VAL A 103 2.21 -13.29 0.39
C VAL A 103 2.99 -13.80 -0.81
N VAL A 104 3.29 -15.11 -0.82
CA VAL A 104 4.00 -15.75 -1.92
C VAL A 104 3.08 -15.83 -3.13
N ILE A 105 3.49 -15.21 -4.24
CA ILE A 105 2.79 -15.33 -5.53
C ILE A 105 2.75 -16.81 -5.97
N PRO A 106 1.59 -17.36 -6.33
CA PRO A 106 1.46 -18.74 -6.82
C PRO A 106 2.38 -19.02 -8.02
N ARG A 107 2.95 -20.24 -8.09
CA ARG A 107 3.87 -20.63 -9.16
C ARG A 107 3.25 -20.51 -10.57
N ARG A 108 1.94 -20.76 -10.69
CA ARG A 108 1.19 -20.66 -11.96
C ARG A 108 1.13 -19.21 -12.43
N LEU A 109 0.77 -18.28 -11.53
CA LEU A 109 0.73 -16.85 -11.83
C LEU A 109 2.12 -16.32 -12.21
N ARG A 110 3.17 -16.76 -11.50
CA ARG A 110 4.56 -16.39 -11.85
C ARG A 110 5.00 -16.88 -13.23
N ARG A 111 4.45 -17.99 -13.74
CA ARG A 111 4.71 -18.44 -15.12
C ARG A 111 4.00 -17.54 -16.12
N LEU A 112 2.73 -17.21 -15.88
CA LEU A 112 1.96 -16.27 -16.72
C LEU A 112 2.62 -14.91 -16.81
N ILE A 113 3.03 -14.32 -15.68
CA ILE A 113 3.71 -13.02 -15.65
C ILE A 113 4.99 -13.06 -16.51
N ARG A 114 5.77 -14.14 -16.43
CA ARG A 114 6.97 -14.32 -17.26
C ARG A 114 6.66 -14.50 -18.74
N LEU A 115 5.61 -15.24 -19.09
CA LEU A 115 5.16 -15.41 -20.48
C LEU A 115 4.71 -14.07 -21.07
N CYS A 116 4.08 -13.21 -20.27
CA CYS A 116 3.68 -11.87 -20.69
C CYS A 116 4.84 -10.85 -20.72
N GLY A 117 6.08 -11.26 -20.42
CA GLY A 117 7.24 -10.37 -20.37
C GLY A 117 7.16 -9.31 -19.26
N TRP A 118 6.31 -9.51 -18.25
CA TRP A 118 6.18 -8.58 -17.16
C TRP A 118 7.25 -8.84 -16.10
N ASP A 119 7.90 -7.77 -15.66
CA ASP A 119 8.80 -7.82 -14.53
C ASP A 119 7.99 -8.12 -13.27
N VAL A 120 8.19 -9.33 -12.72
CA VAL A 120 7.77 -9.60 -11.35
C VAL A 120 8.59 -8.64 -10.48
N PRO A 121 7.97 -7.74 -9.70
CA PRO A 121 8.73 -6.92 -8.77
C PRO A 121 9.52 -7.90 -7.90
N ALA A 122 10.84 -7.95 -8.15
CA ALA A 122 11.75 -8.76 -7.39
C ALA A 122 11.44 -8.39 -5.94
N ARG A 123 11.15 -9.39 -5.11
CA ARG A 123 10.95 -9.20 -3.67
C ARG A 123 11.99 -8.16 -3.27
N SER A 124 11.55 -6.97 -2.95
CA SER A 124 12.31 -6.09 -2.09
C SER A 124 12.31 -6.88 -0.80
N CYS A 125 13.24 -7.83 -0.71
CA CYS A 125 13.70 -8.36 0.54
C CYS A 125 13.82 -7.10 1.40
N PRO A 126 13.14 -7.01 2.55
CA PRO A 126 13.53 -6.00 3.52
C PRO A 126 15.02 -6.25 3.66
N ARG A 127 15.82 -5.30 3.14
CA ARG A 127 17.27 -5.41 3.01
C ARG A 127 17.75 -5.83 4.37
N ARG A 128 18.01 -7.12 4.50
CA ARG A 128 18.36 -7.76 5.77
C ARG A 128 19.59 -6.99 6.18
N ARG A 129 19.47 -6.30 7.31
CA ARG A 129 20.54 -5.56 7.96
C ARG A 129 21.78 -6.44 7.98
N SER A 130 22.65 -6.27 7.00
CA SER A 130 24.08 -6.45 7.15
C SER A 130 24.60 -5.16 7.73
N HIS A 131 24.15 -4.85 8.95
CA HIS A 131 25.01 -4.07 9.82
C HIS A 131 26.15 -5.00 10.18
N SER A 132 27.28 -4.74 9.53
CA SER A 132 28.59 -4.97 10.12
C SER A 132 28.49 -4.75 11.62
N ARG A 133 28.73 -5.85 12.32
CA ARG A 133 28.89 -5.94 13.76
C ARG A 133 30.12 -5.13 14.14
N GLN A 134 30.00 -3.81 14.21
CA GLN A 134 30.86 -3.02 15.07
C GLN A 134 30.23 -3.08 16.46
N SER A 135 30.76 -4.02 17.23
CA SER A 135 30.65 -4.03 18.68
C SER A 135 31.25 -2.74 19.21
N VAL A 136 30.41 -1.73 19.42
CA VAL A 136 30.72 -0.68 20.39
C VAL A 136 29.88 -0.98 21.62
N THR A 137 30.54 -1.70 22.53
CA THR A 137 30.18 -1.87 23.92
C THR A 137 29.87 -0.51 24.52
N HIS A 138 28.61 -0.21 24.88
CA HIS A 138 28.33 0.85 25.85
C HIS A 138 27.02 0.58 26.61
N LYS A 139 27.23 0.14 27.86
CA LYS A 139 26.47 0.40 29.10
C LYS A 139 24.95 0.64 28.97
N THR A 140 24.21 -0.32 29.50
CA THR A 140 23.02 -0.18 30.36
C THR A 140 22.61 1.27 30.62
N ALA A 141 21.59 1.74 29.91
CA ALA A 141 20.84 2.94 30.26
C ALA A 141 19.35 2.58 30.24
N ALA A 142 18.67 2.92 31.33
CA ALA A 142 17.29 2.60 31.64
C ALA A 142 16.34 2.75 30.44
N THR A 143 15.40 1.81 30.32
CA THR A 143 14.28 1.92 29.39
C THR A 143 13.57 3.26 29.60
N PRO A 144 13.54 4.15 28.59
CA PRO A 144 12.87 5.44 28.72
C PRO A 144 11.38 5.20 28.95
N SER A 145 10.77 6.01 29.83
CA SER A 145 9.34 5.92 30.10
C SER A 145 8.55 6.21 28.81
N ARG A 146 7.35 5.63 28.68
CA ARG A 146 6.50 5.84 27.50
C ARG A 146 6.16 7.32 27.28
N GLU A 147 6.09 8.09 28.36
CA GLU A 147 5.85 9.52 28.37
C GLU A 147 7.01 10.31 27.75
N ASP A 148 8.26 9.95 28.06
CA ASP A 148 9.46 10.60 27.49
C ASP A 148 9.54 10.43 25.97
N VAL A 149 9.11 9.28 25.46
CA VAL A 149 9.10 8.98 24.02
C VAL A 149 8.02 9.82 23.32
N LEU A 150 6.84 9.95 23.92
CA LEU A 150 5.77 10.79 23.38
C LEU A 150 6.16 12.27 23.37
N ALA A 151 6.76 12.76 24.47
CA ALA A 151 7.28 14.11 24.57
C ALA A 151 8.36 14.40 23.51
N PHE A 152 9.24 13.42 23.24
CA PHE A 152 10.24 13.53 22.18
C PHE A 152 9.59 13.70 20.79
N PHE A 153 8.65 12.83 20.39
CA PHE A 153 8.01 12.94 19.09
C PHE A 153 7.16 14.21 18.95
N ALA A 154 6.52 14.65 20.04
CA ALA A 154 5.79 15.91 20.08
C ALA A 154 6.73 17.10 19.85
N GLY A 155 7.87 17.15 20.54
CA GLY A 155 8.88 18.20 20.36
C GLY A 155 9.47 18.23 18.96
N VAL A 156 9.79 17.06 18.37
CA VAL A 156 10.36 16.99 17.02
C VAL A 156 9.34 17.44 15.97
N ARG A 157 8.05 17.15 16.18
CA ARG A 157 6.97 17.65 15.34
C ARG A 157 6.78 19.16 15.47
N ALA A 158 6.87 19.71 16.69
CA ALA A 158 6.80 21.15 16.94
C ALA A 158 7.96 21.90 16.24
N ALA A 159 9.14 21.29 16.18
CA ALA A 159 10.29 21.81 15.43
C ALA A 159 10.12 21.74 13.89
N GLY A 160 8.98 21.25 13.39
CA GLY A 160 8.72 21.13 11.95
C GLY A 160 9.57 20.06 11.25
N ILE A 161 10.06 19.07 11.99
CA ILE A 161 10.94 18.04 11.47
C ILE A 161 10.10 16.85 11.00
N ASN A 162 10.43 16.33 9.82
CA ASN A 162 9.73 15.21 9.22
C ASN A 162 9.79 13.96 10.12
N VAL A 163 8.67 13.25 10.25
CA VAL A 163 8.54 11.98 11.00
C VAL A 163 9.59 10.94 10.58
N ALA A 164 10.02 10.95 9.31
CA ALA A 164 11.10 10.07 8.83
C ALA A 164 12.44 10.33 9.55
N ILE A 165 12.78 11.60 9.78
CA ILE A 165 14.00 12.02 10.49
C ILE A 165 13.86 11.68 11.99
N ALA A 166 12.70 11.92 12.59
CA ALA A 166 12.41 11.53 13.98
C ALA A 166 12.61 10.02 14.20
N ARG A 167 12.15 9.19 13.26
CA ARG A 167 12.36 7.73 13.28
C ARG A 167 13.83 7.35 13.10
N ALA A 168 14.59 8.09 12.28
CA ALA A 168 16.02 7.88 12.12
C ALA A 168 16.79 8.16 13.43
N LEU A 169 16.48 9.28 14.10
CA LEU A 169 17.02 9.62 15.43
C LEU A 169 16.70 8.54 16.47
N PHE A 170 15.45 8.09 16.51
CA PHE A 170 15.01 7.03 17.42
C PHE A 170 15.73 5.70 17.14
N GLY A 171 15.93 5.36 15.86
CA GLY A 171 16.68 4.18 15.42
C GLY A 171 18.16 4.24 15.77
N ALA A 172 18.75 5.44 15.82
CA ALA A 172 20.13 5.69 16.24
C ALA A 172 20.32 5.71 17.78
N GLY A 173 19.25 5.46 18.54
CA GLY A 173 19.28 5.39 20.00
C GLY A 173 19.03 6.71 20.71
N VAL A 174 18.69 7.78 19.98
CA VAL A 174 18.27 9.07 20.58
C VAL A 174 16.76 9.02 20.79
N ARG A 175 16.33 8.66 22.01
CA ARG A 175 14.93 8.37 22.33
C ARG A 175 14.24 9.43 23.19
N THR A 176 15.02 10.34 23.77
CA THR A 176 14.51 11.42 24.62
C THR A 176 15.09 12.76 24.19
N SER A 177 14.38 13.85 24.48
CA SER A 177 14.85 15.21 24.19
C SER A 177 16.19 15.50 24.88
N ARG A 178 16.38 15.02 26.11
CA ARG A 178 17.65 15.16 26.84
C ARG A 178 18.82 14.48 26.12
N GLN A 179 18.60 13.29 25.56
CA GLN A 179 19.62 12.58 24.79
C GLN A 179 19.95 13.30 23.49
N LEU A 180 18.97 13.97 22.87
CA LEU A 180 19.17 14.79 21.68
C LEU A 180 20.02 16.03 22.01
N CYS A 181 19.76 16.69 23.13
CA CYS A 181 20.56 17.82 23.60
C CYS A 181 22.01 17.40 23.92
N ALA A 182 22.17 16.26 24.58
CA ALA A 182 23.48 15.73 25.03
C ALA A 182 24.30 15.07 23.90
N ALA A 183 23.70 14.71 22.77
CA ALA A 183 24.42 14.16 21.64
C ALA A 183 25.34 15.22 21.01
N SER A 184 26.53 14.84 20.54
CA SER A 184 27.41 15.74 19.78
C SER A 184 26.87 15.98 18.37
N ASP A 185 27.22 17.11 17.76
CA ASP A 185 26.80 17.44 16.39
C ASP A 185 27.31 16.43 15.36
N GLU A 186 28.55 15.96 15.54
CA GLU A 186 29.14 14.89 14.72
C GLU A 186 28.30 13.61 14.78
N ARG A 187 27.82 13.23 15.97
CA ARG A 187 26.97 12.06 16.16
C ARG A 187 25.61 12.23 15.50
N LEU A 188 25.05 13.45 15.51
CA LEU A 188 23.78 13.73 14.85
C LEU A 188 23.91 13.76 13.33
N LEU A 189 24.98 14.34 12.78
CA LEU A 189 25.26 14.34 11.33
C LEU A 189 25.58 12.95 10.79
N ALA A 190 26.13 12.06 11.62
CA ALA A 190 26.33 10.65 11.24
C ALA A 190 25.00 9.89 11.03
N ILE A 191 23.87 10.42 11.51
CA ILE A 191 22.55 9.81 11.32
C ILE A 191 22.04 10.15 9.92
N ARG A 192 21.78 9.09 9.14
CA ARG A 192 21.25 9.22 7.78
C ARG A 192 19.98 10.09 7.77
N CYS A 193 19.93 11.05 6.85
CA CYS A 193 18.87 12.06 6.68
C CYS A 193 18.92 13.26 7.65
N VAL A 194 19.88 13.33 8.57
CA VAL A 194 20.15 14.55 9.34
C VAL A 194 21.22 15.36 8.63
N GLY A 195 20.80 16.39 7.88
CA GLY A 195 21.71 17.34 7.26
C GLY A 195 22.01 18.54 8.18
N PRO A 196 22.97 19.40 7.82
CA PRO A 196 23.33 20.60 8.59
C PRO A 196 22.12 21.50 8.89
N ALA A 197 21.22 21.67 7.92
CA ALA A 197 19.99 22.44 8.10
C ALA A 197 19.01 21.82 9.11
N THR A 198 18.96 20.49 9.17
CA THR A 198 18.12 19.77 10.15
C THR A 198 18.74 19.86 11.54
N LEU A 199 20.06 19.75 11.62
CA LEU A 199 20.80 19.91 12.87
C LEU A 199 20.61 21.31 13.44
N HIS A 200 20.71 22.36 12.61
CA HIS A 200 20.47 23.73 13.05
C HIS A 200 19.07 23.90 13.63
N LYS A 201 18.03 23.33 12.99
CA LYS A 201 16.64 23.34 13.52
C LYS A 201 16.48 22.56 14.81
N LEU A 202 17.17 21.42 14.95
CA LEU A 202 17.16 20.64 16.18
C LEU A 202 17.82 21.44 17.31
N ARG A 203 18.95 22.09 17.04
CA ARG A 203 19.67 22.92 18.01
C ARG A 203 18.91 24.17 18.39
N SER A 204 18.25 24.85 17.45
CA SER A 204 17.44 26.03 17.77
C SER A 204 16.22 25.72 18.64
N HIS A 205 15.72 24.47 18.60
CA HIS A 205 14.47 24.09 19.29
C HIS A 205 14.70 23.25 20.55
N PHE A 206 15.83 22.53 20.64
CA PHE A 206 16.18 21.67 21.78
C PHE A 206 17.47 22.10 22.48
N GLY A 207 18.37 22.79 21.78
CA GLY A 207 19.46 23.50 22.42
C GLY A 207 18.87 24.76 23.04
N SER A 208 18.77 24.77 24.37
CA SER A 208 18.68 26.05 25.08
C SER A 208 19.92 26.89 24.71
N PRO A 209 19.84 28.23 24.64
CA PRO A 209 21.00 29.10 24.42
C PRO A 209 22.16 28.80 25.36
#